data_AF-A0A094A025-F1
#
_entry.id   AF-A0A094A025-F1
#
_cell.length_a   1.000
_cell.length_b   1.000
_cell.length_c   1.000
_cell.angle_alpha   90.00
_cell.angle_beta   90.00
_cell.angle_gamma   90.00
#
_symmetry.space_group_name_H-M   'P 1'
#
loop_
_entity.id
_entity.type
_entity.pdbx_description
1 polymer ?
#
loop_
_entity_poly.entity_id
_entity_poly.type
_entity_poly.pdbx_seq_one_letter_code
_entity_poly.pdbx_strand_id
1 'polypeptide(L)'
;MLLVRRVFQRYFVGLPEEREKELMGFEAWLATTSGSGGDVNQWRSSTLGLINKKGSLDNLGVKTEEVATTVVREAMAILHDITDIEQDGGREVALRALVTEAIGLSRMLRVQKASFKPIMTVVEGHQINIFDAETMDDIGGEDEETLEGRDILCMTFPGVLKEGDENGQRMQLRNVIARAKVLCSPD
;
A
#
# COMPACT_ATOMS: atom_id res chain seq x y z
N MET A 1 4.19 7.50 -6.89
CA MET A 1 4.03 6.72 -5.63
C MET A 1 4.80 5.39 -5.66
N LEU A 2 6.12 5.43 -5.45
CA LEU A 2 6.99 4.25 -5.57
C LEU A 2 6.70 3.15 -4.54
N LEU A 3 6.63 3.53 -3.25
CA LEU A 3 6.40 2.57 -2.16
C LEU A 3 5.05 1.86 -2.29
N VAL A 4 4.00 2.58 -2.67
CA VAL A 4 2.69 1.93 -2.82
C VAL A 4 2.74 0.86 -3.91
N ARG A 5 3.34 1.15 -5.06
CA ARG A 5 3.44 0.18 -6.16
C ARG A 5 4.35 -1.01 -5.85
N ARG A 6 5.53 -0.75 -5.27
CA ARG A 6 6.56 -1.78 -5.04
C ARG A 6 6.38 -2.56 -3.75
N VAL A 7 5.66 -2.00 -2.77
CA VAL A 7 5.48 -2.57 -1.43
C VAL A 7 4.01 -2.85 -1.15
N PHE A 8 3.16 -1.82 -1.04
CA PHE A 8 1.80 -1.98 -0.52
C PHE A 8 0.79 -2.63 -1.48
N GLN A 9 1.01 -2.54 -2.80
CA GLN A 9 0.20 -3.21 -3.81
C GLN A 9 0.62 -4.66 -4.06
N ARG A 10 1.80 -5.08 -3.58
CA ARG A 10 2.19 -6.49 -3.59
C ARG A 10 1.21 -7.26 -2.69
N TYR A 11 0.96 -8.51 -3.04
CA TYR A 11 0.17 -9.42 -2.24
C TYR A 11 0.89 -9.74 -0.93
N PHE A 12 2.18 -10.09 -1.01
CA PHE A 12 3.06 -10.21 0.15
C PHE A 12 4.53 -10.00 -0.27
N VAL A 13 5.13 -8.91 0.20
CA VAL A 13 6.51 -8.55 -0.19
C VAL A 13 7.48 -9.66 0.19
N GLY A 14 8.48 -9.90 -0.68
CA GLY A 14 9.50 -10.95 -0.52
C GLY A 14 9.10 -12.31 -1.10
N LEU A 15 7.82 -12.52 -1.47
CA LEU A 15 7.47 -13.70 -2.26
C LEU A 15 7.97 -13.55 -3.71
N PRO A 16 8.47 -14.64 -4.31
CA PRO A 16 8.62 -14.74 -5.76
C PRO A 16 7.28 -14.50 -6.46
N GLU A 17 7.30 -13.90 -7.65
CA GLU A 17 6.09 -13.56 -8.39
C GLU A 17 5.22 -14.78 -8.71
N GLU A 18 5.83 -15.93 -8.95
CA GLU A 18 5.12 -17.19 -9.22
C GLU A 18 4.29 -17.60 -7.99
N ARG A 19 4.89 -17.58 -6.80
CA ARG A 19 4.21 -17.92 -5.54
C ARG A 19 3.13 -16.91 -5.19
N GLU A 20 3.37 -15.65 -5.51
CA GLU A 20 2.38 -14.60 -5.35
C GLU A 20 1.14 -14.85 -6.22
N LYS A 21 1.34 -15.17 -7.50
CA LYS A 21 0.27 -15.50 -8.45
C LYS A 21 -0.50 -16.75 -8.03
N GLU A 22 0.20 -17.79 -7.57
CA GLU A 22 -0.42 -19.01 -7.04
C GLU A 22 -1.34 -18.72 -5.85
N LEU A 23 -0.87 -17.93 -4.86
CA LEU A 23 -1.67 -17.59 -3.69
C LEU A 23 -2.88 -16.72 -4.04
N MET A 24 -2.69 -15.72 -4.91
CA MET A 24 -3.80 -14.88 -5.39
C MET A 24 -4.85 -15.71 -6.16
N GLY A 25 -4.40 -16.63 -7.01
CA GLY A 25 -5.29 -17.53 -7.75
C GLY A 25 -6.07 -18.46 -6.82
N PHE A 26 -5.42 -18.99 -5.79
CA PHE A 26 -6.08 -19.82 -4.79
C PHE A 26 -7.05 -19.03 -3.91
N GLU A 27 -6.71 -17.80 -3.51
CA GLU A 27 -7.63 -16.91 -2.79
C GLU A 27 -8.89 -16.62 -3.62
N ALA A 28 -8.72 -16.30 -4.90
CA ALA A 28 -9.83 -16.06 -5.82
C ALA A 28 -10.71 -17.30 -5.98
N TRP A 29 -10.11 -18.48 -6.15
CA TRP A 29 -10.83 -19.74 -6.20
C TRP A 29 -11.60 -20.02 -4.91
N LEU A 30 -10.97 -19.81 -3.74
CA LEU A 30 -11.65 -19.89 -2.45
C LEU A 30 -12.83 -18.93 -2.38
N ALA A 31 -12.70 -17.69 -2.85
CA ALA A 31 -13.80 -16.73 -2.86
C ALA A 31 -15.00 -17.19 -3.71
N THR A 32 -14.78 -18.00 -4.75
CA THR A 32 -15.87 -18.58 -5.56
C THR A 32 -16.53 -19.82 -4.95
N THR A 33 -15.83 -20.53 -4.06
CA THR A 33 -16.26 -21.82 -3.51
C THR A 33 -16.69 -21.75 -2.06
N SER A 34 -16.16 -20.79 -1.31
CA SER A 34 -16.52 -20.52 0.08
C SER A 34 -17.85 -19.77 0.14
N GLY A 35 -18.71 -20.18 1.08
CA GLY A 35 -19.99 -19.51 1.34
C GLY A 35 -19.85 -18.20 2.11
N SER A 36 -18.64 -17.83 2.55
CA SER A 36 -18.40 -16.61 3.33
C SER A 36 -17.03 -15.99 3.04
N GLY A 37 -16.99 -14.66 2.89
CA GLY A 37 -15.73 -13.92 2.76
C GLY A 37 -14.84 -14.00 4.01
N GLY A 38 -15.43 -14.30 5.18
CA GLY A 38 -14.70 -14.50 6.43
C GLY A 38 -13.75 -15.68 6.39
N ASP A 39 -14.16 -16.79 5.77
CA ASP A 39 -13.31 -18.00 5.66
C ASP A 39 -12.11 -17.75 4.76
N VAL A 40 -12.30 -17.04 3.65
CA VAL A 40 -11.21 -16.62 2.74
C VAL A 40 -10.21 -15.73 3.48
N ASN A 41 -10.71 -14.73 4.19
CA ASN A 41 -9.89 -13.79 4.96
C ASN A 41 -9.12 -14.49 6.09
N GLN A 42 -9.75 -15.46 6.77
CA GLN A 42 -9.11 -16.28 7.79
C GLN A 42 -8.01 -17.16 7.18
N TRP A 43 -8.28 -17.80 6.03
CA TRP A 43 -7.27 -18.58 5.31
C TRP A 43 -6.07 -17.71 4.93
N ARG A 44 -6.31 -16.53 4.34
CA ARG A 44 -5.25 -15.58 3.93
C ARG A 44 -4.41 -15.16 5.13
N SER A 45 -5.07 -14.67 6.19
CA SER A 45 -4.42 -14.23 7.43
C SER A 45 -3.54 -15.34 8.05
N SER A 46 -4.08 -16.55 8.15
CA SER A 46 -3.35 -17.69 8.74
C SER A 46 -2.16 -18.12 7.87
N THR A 47 -2.37 -18.23 6.56
CA THR A 47 -1.35 -18.65 5.59
C THR A 47 -0.20 -17.67 5.55
N LEU A 48 -0.50 -16.38 5.39
CA LEU A 48 0.53 -15.33 5.38
C LEU A 48 1.20 -15.16 6.74
N GLY A 49 0.46 -15.37 7.84
CA GLY A 49 1.02 -15.39 9.19
C GLY A 49 2.06 -16.50 9.38
N LEU A 50 1.82 -17.69 8.83
CA LEU A 50 2.79 -18.79 8.84
C LEU A 50 4.02 -18.49 7.99
N ILE A 51 3.82 -17.91 6.80
CA ILE A 51 4.92 -17.46 5.92
C ILE A 51 5.78 -16.41 6.63
N ASN A 52 5.14 -15.43 7.29
CA ASN A 52 5.83 -14.35 7.99
C ASN A 52 6.64 -14.83 9.20
N LYS A 53 6.07 -15.76 10.00
CA LYS A 53 6.72 -16.25 11.24
C LYS A 53 7.84 -17.24 10.98
N LYS A 54 7.66 -18.16 10.02
CA LYS A 54 8.59 -19.28 9.92
C LYS A 54 9.87 -18.95 9.16
N GLY A 55 9.97 -17.85 8.42
CA GLY A 55 11.05 -17.69 7.44
C GLY A 55 11.19 -18.92 6.52
N SER A 56 10.14 -19.76 6.43
CA SER A 56 10.19 -21.14 5.91
C SER A 56 10.43 -21.21 4.41
N LEU A 57 10.44 -20.06 3.76
CA LEU A 57 10.96 -19.90 2.42
C LEU A 57 12.36 -19.37 2.65
N ASP A 58 13.38 -20.21 2.48
CA ASP A 58 14.80 -19.91 2.67
C ASP A 58 15.26 -18.62 1.94
N ASN A 59 14.43 -18.11 1.03
CA ASN A 59 14.67 -16.94 0.18
C ASN A 59 13.82 -15.70 0.52
N LEU A 60 12.90 -15.73 1.50
CA LEU A 60 12.02 -14.59 1.80
C LEU A 60 12.84 -13.36 2.21
N GLY A 61 13.84 -13.54 3.08
CA GLY A 61 14.74 -12.46 3.51
C GLY A 61 15.54 -11.88 2.34
N VAL A 62 16.14 -12.75 1.51
CA VAL A 62 16.92 -12.34 0.32
C VAL A 62 16.06 -11.53 -0.65
N LYS A 63 14.86 -12.03 -0.99
CA LYS A 63 13.94 -11.30 -1.87
C LYS A 63 13.41 -10.01 -1.26
N THR A 64 13.31 -9.94 0.06
CA THR A 64 12.97 -8.68 0.75
C THR A 64 14.07 -7.65 0.55
N GLU A 65 15.33 -8.06 0.72
CA GLU A 65 16.49 -7.18 0.55
C GLU A 65 16.66 -6.73 -0.90
N GLU A 66 16.40 -7.60 -1.87
CA GLU A 66 16.37 -7.25 -3.29
C GLU A 66 15.32 -6.17 -3.59
N VAL A 67 14.10 -6.31 -3.03
CA VAL A 67 13.04 -5.31 -3.17
C VAL A 67 13.45 -4.01 -2.50
N ALA A 68 13.96 -4.05 -1.27
CA ALA A 68 14.40 -2.87 -0.54
C ALA A 68 15.49 -2.11 -1.30
N THR A 69 16.52 -2.83 -1.77
CA THR A 69 17.62 -2.26 -2.57
C THR A 69 17.11 -1.62 -3.86
N THR A 70 16.19 -2.29 -4.55
CA THR A 70 15.59 -1.76 -5.80
C THR A 70 14.83 -0.47 -5.55
N VAL A 71 14.00 -0.44 -4.49
CA VAL A 71 13.21 0.75 -4.12
C VAL A 71 14.11 1.90 -3.69
N VAL A 72 15.12 1.65 -2.86
CA VAL A 72 16.09 2.66 -2.40
C VAL A 72 16.80 3.27 -3.60
N ARG A 73 17.32 2.44 -4.52
CA ARG A 73 17.98 2.90 -5.75
C ARG A 73 17.06 3.75 -6.62
N GLU A 74 15.82 3.31 -6.85
CA GLU A 74 14.84 4.06 -7.65
C GLU A 74 14.49 5.41 -6.99
N ALA A 75 14.26 5.43 -5.67
CA ALA A 75 13.97 6.68 -4.96
C ALA A 75 15.16 7.65 -4.91
N MET A 76 16.38 7.15 -4.71
CA MET A 76 17.58 7.99 -4.76
C MET A 76 17.81 8.59 -6.14
N ALA A 77 17.57 7.84 -7.21
CA ALA A 77 17.63 8.35 -8.58
C ALA A 77 16.61 9.48 -8.79
N ILE A 78 15.34 9.27 -8.42
CA ILE A 78 14.29 10.29 -8.51
C ILE A 78 14.66 11.55 -7.71
N LEU A 79 15.15 11.40 -6.48
CA LEU A 79 15.56 12.52 -5.64
C LEU A 79 16.73 13.28 -6.25
N HIS A 80 17.72 12.57 -6.79
CA HIS A 80 18.84 13.20 -7.48
C HIS A 80 18.38 13.97 -8.71
N ASP A 81 17.53 13.38 -9.56
CA ASP A 81 17.00 14.02 -10.76
C ASP A 81 16.22 15.32 -10.47
N ILE A 82 15.51 15.38 -9.33
CA ILE A 82 14.69 16.55 -8.95
C ILE A 82 15.50 17.62 -8.21
N THR A 83 16.53 17.23 -7.46
CA THR A 83 17.23 18.15 -6.56
C THR A 83 18.66 18.50 -6.99
N ASP A 84 19.24 17.74 -7.91
CA ASP A 84 20.66 17.80 -8.30
C ASP A 84 21.65 17.70 -7.11
N ILE A 85 21.18 17.20 -5.96
CA ILE A 85 22.02 17.02 -4.78
C ILE A 85 22.76 15.69 -4.92
N GLU A 86 24.08 15.71 -4.66
CA GLU A 86 24.90 14.50 -4.62
C GLU A 86 24.35 13.48 -3.62
N GLN A 87 24.44 12.21 -4.02
CA GLN A 87 24.05 11.09 -3.18
C GLN A 87 25.11 10.86 -2.11
N ASP A 88 24.72 10.97 -0.83
CA ASP A 88 25.56 10.59 0.30
C ASP A 88 25.12 9.25 0.89
N GLY A 89 26.07 8.52 1.49
CA GLY A 89 25.79 7.21 2.09
C GLY A 89 24.84 7.26 3.30
N GLY A 90 24.72 8.42 3.97
CA GLY A 90 23.80 8.61 5.09
C GLY A 90 22.33 8.57 4.65
N ARG A 91 22.01 9.20 3.52
CA ARG A 91 20.67 9.18 2.92
C ARG A 91 20.26 7.79 2.47
N GLU A 92 21.17 7.02 1.89
CA GLU A 92 20.89 5.64 1.51
C GLU A 92 20.49 4.81 2.74
N VAL A 93 21.28 4.90 3.83
CA VAL A 93 21.01 4.18 5.07
C VAL A 93 19.66 4.58 5.67
N ALA A 94 19.36 5.88 5.74
CA ALA A 94 18.09 6.38 6.27
C ALA A 94 16.89 5.91 5.41
N LEU A 95 17.00 6.01 4.08
CA LEU A 95 15.95 5.58 3.17
C LEU A 95 15.75 4.06 3.23
N ARG A 96 16.81 3.28 3.34
CA ARG A 96 16.73 1.82 3.50
C ARG A 96 15.98 1.43 4.77
N ALA A 97 16.22 2.14 5.88
CA ALA A 97 15.47 1.93 7.11
C ALA A 97 13.97 2.19 6.91
N LEU A 98 13.59 3.31 6.28
CA LEU A 98 12.20 3.64 5.98
C LEU A 98 11.52 2.61 5.07
N VAL A 99 12.23 2.14 4.04
CA VAL A 99 11.72 1.13 3.11
C VAL A 99 11.51 -0.20 3.85
N THR A 100 12.42 -0.57 4.74
CA THR A 100 12.31 -1.79 5.56
C THR A 100 11.11 -1.74 6.49
N GLU A 101 10.89 -0.61 7.16
CA GLU A 101 9.71 -0.39 8.00
C GLU A 101 8.41 -0.43 7.18
N ALA A 102 8.40 0.18 5.98
CA ALA A 102 7.24 0.12 5.09
C ALA A 102 6.91 -1.32 4.66
N ILE A 103 7.93 -2.15 4.38
CA ILE A 103 7.75 -3.57 4.08
C ILE A 103 7.18 -4.30 5.30
N GLY A 104 7.72 -4.05 6.49
CA GLY A 104 7.23 -4.61 7.75
C GLY A 104 5.75 -4.28 7.95
N LEU A 105 5.39 -3.00 7.81
CA LEU A 105 4.01 -2.53 7.90
C LEU A 105 3.10 -3.19 6.87
N SER A 106 3.50 -3.24 5.60
CA SER A 106 2.73 -3.90 4.55
C SER A 106 2.41 -5.36 4.90
N ARG A 107 3.39 -6.11 5.40
CA ARG A 107 3.18 -7.49 5.86
C ARG A 107 2.24 -7.56 7.06
N MET A 108 2.42 -6.69 8.05
CA MET A 108 1.55 -6.62 9.22
C MET A 108 0.08 -6.37 8.85
N LEU A 109 -0.18 -5.53 7.84
CA LEU A 109 -1.52 -5.27 7.33
C LEU A 109 -2.09 -6.48 6.57
N ARG A 110 -1.27 -7.16 5.76
CA ARG A 110 -1.70 -8.33 4.97
C ARG A 110 -2.02 -9.57 5.79
N VAL A 111 -1.38 -9.75 6.95
CA VAL A 111 -1.69 -10.87 7.86
C VAL A 111 -2.96 -10.67 8.68
N GLN A 112 -3.63 -9.51 8.57
CA GLN A 112 -4.90 -9.28 9.25
C GLN A 112 -6.05 -10.00 8.54
N LYS A 113 -7.10 -10.33 9.31
CA LYS A 113 -8.36 -10.83 8.74
C LYS A 113 -9.11 -9.72 8.00
N ALA A 114 -9.16 -8.52 8.57
CA ALA A 114 -9.65 -7.35 7.86
C ALA A 114 -8.76 -7.04 6.63
N SER A 115 -9.35 -6.50 5.58
CA SER A 115 -8.62 -6.14 4.36
C SER A 115 -8.20 -4.68 4.42
N PHE A 116 -6.91 -4.42 4.29
CA PHE A 116 -6.37 -3.06 4.22
C PHE A 116 -5.93 -2.75 2.79
N LYS A 117 -6.45 -1.66 2.23
CA LYS A 117 -6.19 -1.23 0.86
C LYS A 117 -5.67 0.20 0.85
N PRO A 118 -4.58 0.49 0.13
CA PRO A 118 -4.19 1.86 -0.13
C PRO A 118 -5.30 2.57 -0.91
N ILE A 119 -5.71 3.75 -0.44
CA ILE A 119 -6.48 4.71 -1.22
C ILE A 119 -5.46 5.51 -2.00
N MET A 120 -5.33 5.21 -3.29
CA MET A 120 -4.51 5.98 -4.22
C MET A 120 -5.39 6.46 -5.36
N THR A 121 -5.38 7.76 -5.61
CA THR A 121 -5.87 8.31 -6.87
C THR A 121 -4.73 8.21 -7.88
N VAL A 122 -4.96 7.49 -8.97
CA VAL A 122 -4.01 7.49 -10.08
C VAL A 122 -4.41 8.63 -10.99
N VAL A 123 -3.51 9.59 -11.20
CA VAL A 123 -3.65 10.56 -12.30
C VAL A 123 -3.23 9.81 -13.58
N GLU A 124 -4.08 8.91 -14.08
CA GLU A 124 -3.88 8.22 -15.36
C GLU A 124 -4.95 8.69 -16.35
N GLY A 125 -4.53 9.49 -17.35
CA GLY A 125 -5.41 9.99 -18.42
C GLY A 125 -6.29 11.19 -18.04
N HIS A 126 -7.45 11.33 -18.70
CA HIS A 126 -8.46 12.38 -18.47
C HIS A 126 -9.35 12.11 -17.24
N GLN A 127 -8.94 11.20 -16.35
CA GLN A 127 -9.71 10.90 -15.15
C GLN A 127 -9.44 11.99 -14.11
N ILE A 128 -10.38 12.93 -14.03
CA ILE A 128 -10.39 13.99 -13.03
C ILE A 128 -10.54 13.33 -11.66
N ASN A 129 -9.51 13.44 -10.83
CA ASN A 129 -9.59 13.04 -9.42
C ASN A 129 -10.15 14.24 -8.68
N ILE A 130 -11.41 14.12 -8.30
CA ILE A 130 -12.15 15.14 -7.54
C ILE A 130 -11.85 14.95 -6.05
N PHE A 131 -11.70 16.05 -5.32
CA PHE A 131 -11.57 16.07 -3.86
C PHE A 131 -12.81 15.46 -3.20
N ASP A 132 -12.57 14.55 -2.25
CA ASP A 132 -13.59 13.88 -1.45
C ASP A 132 -13.19 13.97 0.03
N ALA A 133 -13.92 14.77 0.81
CA ALA A 133 -13.65 15.01 2.22
C ALA A 133 -13.81 13.74 3.11
N GLU A 134 -14.50 12.71 2.63
CA GLU A 134 -14.60 11.43 3.36
C GLU A 134 -13.26 10.69 3.37
N THR A 135 -12.50 10.77 2.26
CA THR A 135 -11.30 9.96 2.06
C THR A 135 -10.00 10.76 1.98
N MET A 136 -10.06 12.09 1.94
CA MET A 136 -8.91 12.96 1.69
C MET A 136 -8.83 14.15 2.65
N ASP A 137 -7.61 14.64 2.87
CA ASP A 137 -7.31 15.93 3.51
C ASP A 137 -6.51 16.78 2.54
N ASP A 138 -6.88 18.06 2.40
CA ASP A 138 -6.08 19.03 1.66
C ASP A 138 -4.86 19.50 2.47
N ILE A 139 -3.74 19.71 1.78
CA ILE A 139 -2.49 20.22 2.37
C ILE A 139 -2.19 21.67 1.97
N GLY A 140 -2.98 22.26 1.06
CA GLY A 140 -2.90 23.66 0.65
C GLY A 140 -3.43 24.62 1.70
N GLY A 141 -4.27 24.14 2.63
CA GLY A 141 -4.76 24.89 3.78
C GLY A 141 -6.01 25.72 3.47
N GLU A 142 -6.71 25.39 2.38
CA GLU A 142 -8.03 25.92 2.09
C GLU A 142 -9.10 25.23 2.96
N ASP A 143 -10.27 25.87 3.08
CA ASP A 143 -11.39 25.28 3.83
C ASP A 143 -11.98 24.09 3.04
N GLU A 144 -11.99 22.90 3.64
CA GLU A 144 -12.44 21.67 2.99
C GLU A 144 -13.88 21.79 2.43
N GLU A 145 -14.75 22.60 3.04
CA GLU A 145 -16.12 22.85 2.53
C GLU A 145 -16.12 23.55 1.16
N THR A 146 -15.06 24.29 0.83
CA THR A 146 -14.88 24.99 -0.45
C THR A 146 -14.17 24.15 -1.52
N LEU A 147 -13.60 23.02 -1.11
CA LEU A 147 -12.82 22.12 -1.97
C LEU A 147 -13.65 20.98 -2.55
N GLU A 148 -14.84 20.72 -2.03
CA GLU A 148 -15.73 19.66 -2.53
C GLU A 148 -15.98 19.84 -4.04
N GLY A 149 -15.68 18.81 -4.83
CA GLY A 149 -15.84 18.90 -6.29
C GLY A 149 -14.62 19.46 -7.04
N ARG A 150 -13.58 19.95 -6.36
CA ARG A 150 -12.37 20.50 -7.00
C ARG A 150 -11.41 19.41 -7.49
N ASP A 151 -10.62 19.78 -8.49
CA ASP A 151 -9.60 18.91 -9.06
C ASP A 151 -8.41 18.78 -8.11
N ILE A 152 -7.87 17.57 -8.02
CA ILE A 152 -6.64 17.29 -7.28
C ILE A 152 -5.43 17.43 -8.22
N LEU A 153 -4.49 18.29 -7.85
CA LEU A 153 -3.22 18.46 -8.58
C LEU A 153 -2.27 17.31 -8.32
N CYS A 154 -2.11 16.91 -7.05
CA CYS A 154 -1.27 15.79 -6.68
C CYS A 154 -1.65 15.17 -5.34
N MET A 155 -1.28 13.91 -5.17
CA MET A 155 -1.37 13.20 -3.89
C MET A 155 0.04 13.04 -3.30
N THR A 156 0.24 13.55 -2.09
CA THR A 156 1.54 13.48 -1.39
C THR A 156 1.64 12.27 -0.48
N PHE A 157 0.52 11.81 0.10
CA PHE A 157 0.46 10.59 0.89
C PHE A 157 -0.81 9.78 0.58
N PRO A 158 -0.69 8.45 0.41
CA PRO A 158 -1.85 7.60 0.17
C PRO A 158 -2.70 7.47 1.43
N GLY A 159 -4.02 7.30 1.25
CA GLY A 159 -4.92 6.93 2.34
C GLY A 159 -4.90 5.42 2.60
N VAL A 160 -5.59 4.98 3.63
CA VAL A 160 -5.74 3.56 3.99
C VAL A 160 -7.20 3.27 4.31
N LEU A 161 -7.81 2.39 3.51
CA LEU A 161 -9.14 1.85 3.73
C LEU A 161 -9.05 0.50 4.44
N LYS A 162 -9.82 0.32 5.51
CA LYS A 162 -10.08 -0.98 6.14
C LYS A 162 -11.47 -1.47 5.75
N GLU A 163 -11.54 -2.66 5.18
CA GLU A 163 -12.78 -3.38 4.91
C GLU A 163 -12.93 -4.59 5.82
N GLY A 164 -14.15 -4.79 6.34
CA GLY A 164 -14.51 -5.87 7.24
C GLY A 164 -14.24 -5.59 8.71
N ASP A 165 -14.90 -6.38 9.56
CA ASP A 165 -14.70 -6.37 11.00
C ASP A 165 -13.40 -7.09 11.42
N GLU A 166 -13.15 -7.18 12.73
CA GLU A 166 -11.96 -7.82 13.31
C GLU A 166 -11.85 -9.31 12.97
N ASN A 167 -12.97 -9.95 12.62
CA ASN A 167 -13.03 -11.33 12.19
C ASN A 167 -12.88 -11.50 10.67
N GLY A 168 -12.71 -10.40 9.92
CA GLY A 168 -12.68 -10.41 8.46
C GLY A 168 -14.05 -10.70 7.84
N GLN A 169 -15.13 -10.50 8.60
CA GLN A 169 -16.50 -10.63 8.12
C GLN A 169 -17.07 -9.24 7.79
N ARG A 170 -18.33 -9.19 7.32
CA ARG A 170 -19.07 -7.95 7.06
C ARG A 170 -18.28 -6.99 6.17
N MET A 171 -17.90 -7.44 4.97
CA MET A 171 -17.07 -6.68 4.03
C MET A 171 -17.68 -5.34 3.59
N GLN A 172 -18.98 -5.13 3.82
CA GLN A 172 -19.63 -3.83 3.65
C GLN A 172 -19.18 -2.76 4.65
N LEU A 173 -18.59 -3.15 5.80
CA LEU A 173 -18.02 -2.22 6.76
C LEU A 173 -16.72 -1.65 6.19
N ARG A 174 -16.73 -0.35 5.91
CA ARG A 174 -15.62 0.40 5.34
C ARG A 174 -15.23 1.52 6.30
N ASN A 175 -13.95 1.58 6.66
CA ASN A 175 -13.42 2.62 7.54
C ASN A 175 -12.16 3.22 6.92
N VAL A 176 -12.12 4.54 6.79
CA VAL A 176 -10.90 5.24 6.43
C VAL A 176 -10.03 5.35 7.68
N ILE A 177 -8.93 4.60 7.69
CA ILE A 177 -7.97 4.57 8.82
C ILE A 177 -6.99 5.74 8.73
N ALA A 178 -6.67 6.14 7.50
CA ALA A 178 -5.90 7.32 7.21
C ALA A 178 -6.49 7.96 5.95
N ARG A 179 -6.86 9.23 6.01
CA ARG A 179 -7.24 10.00 4.83
C ARG A 179 -6.01 10.28 3.99
N ALA A 180 -6.17 10.27 2.68
CA ALA A 180 -5.10 10.58 1.75
C ALA A 180 -4.75 12.06 1.82
N LYS A 181 -3.48 12.42 1.69
CA LYS A 181 -3.05 13.82 1.66
C LYS A 181 -2.93 14.28 0.22
N VAL A 182 -3.73 15.27 -0.15
CA VAL A 182 -3.82 15.79 -1.52
C VAL A 182 -3.60 17.29 -1.53
N LEU A 183 -3.19 17.81 -2.68
CA LEU A 183 -3.16 19.23 -2.97
C LEU A 183 -4.22 19.51 -4.02
N CYS A 184 -5.22 20.31 -3.68
CA CYS A 184 -6.28 20.71 -4.61
C CYS A 184 -5.79 21.82 -5.56
N SER A 185 -6.47 21.99 -6.69
CA SER A 185 -6.24 23.11 -7.58
C SER A 185 -6.63 24.43 -6.90
N PRO A 186 -5.79 25.47 -7.01
CA PRO A 186 -6.17 26.81 -6.55
C PRO A 186 -7.35 27.34 -7.38
N ASP A 187 -8.07 28.31 -6.83
CA ASP A 187 -9.11 29.09 -7.54
C ASP A 187 -8.59 29.82 -8.79
#